data_AF-A0A1X7IXS4-F1
#
_entry.id   AF-A0A1X7IXS4-F1
#
_cell.length_a   1.000
_cell.length_b   1.000
_cell.length_c   1.000
_cell.angle_alpha   90.00
_cell.angle_beta   90.00
_cell.angle_gamma   90.00
#
_symmetry.space_group_name_H-M   'P 1'
#
loop_
_entity.id
_entity.type
_entity.pdbx_description
1 polymer ?
#
loop_
_entity_poly.entity_id
_entity_poly.type
_entity_poly.pdbx_seq_one_letter_code
_entity_poly.pdbx_strand_id
1 'polypeptide(L)' 'MERFIASFTAEYPGIDAVQYSCFSWQQNGDTPDTSTTRGHIAHNSSYDFFKMFNNEIDPDKIIVIIKKIEKLK' A
#
# COMPACT_ATOMS: atom_id res chain seq x y z
N MET A 1 20.47 6.30 -5.75
CA MET A 1 19.32 5.83 -4.98
C MET A 1 18.22 6.85 -5.18
N GLU A 2 17.05 6.40 -5.59
CA GLU A 2 15.96 7.26 -6.04
C GLU A 2 14.79 7.18 -5.07
N ARG A 3 14.10 8.31 -4.89
CA ARG A 3 12.93 8.42 -4.00
C ARG A 3 11.66 8.41 -4.84
N PHE A 4 10.67 7.66 -4.38
CA PHE A 4 9.36 7.59 -5.02
C PHE A 4 8.26 7.81 -4.00
N ILE A 5 7.12 8.27 -4.50
CA ILE A 5 5.85 8.30 -3.77
C ILE A 5 4.76 7.69 -4.63
N ALA A 6 3.96 6.80 -4.05
CA ALA A 6 2.78 6.22 -4.66
C ALA A 6 1.53 6.70 -3.94
N SER A 7 0.55 7.18 -4.68
CA SER A 7 -0.83 7.32 -4.18
C SER A 7 -1.57 6.01 -4.42
N PHE A 8 -2.31 5.54 -3.41
CA PHE A 8 -2.97 4.25 -3.49
C PHE A 8 -4.35 4.26 -2.83
N THR A 9 -5.10 3.21 -3.15
CA THR A 9 -6.31 2.81 -2.45
C THR A 9 -6.15 1.37 -2.01
N ALA A 10 -6.47 1.07 -0.75
CA ALA A 10 -6.44 -0.28 -0.20
C ALA A 10 -7.81 -0.63 0.39
N GLU A 11 -8.29 -1.82 0.08
CA GLU A 11 -9.63 -2.30 0.44
C GLU A 11 -9.53 -3.72 0.99
N TYR A 12 -10.31 -4.03 2.02
CA TYR A 12 -10.44 -5.40 2.53
C TYR A 12 -11.82 -5.95 2.18
N PRO A 13 -11.92 -7.05 1.40
CA PRO A 13 -13.20 -7.65 1.05
C PRO A 13 -14.03 -8.02 2.28
N GLY A 14 -15.26 -7.50 2.34
CA GLY A 14 -16.19 -7.76 3.46
C GLY A 14 -16.10 -6.77 4.62
N ILE A 15 -15.19 -5.79 4.57
CA ILE A 15 -15.19 -4.62 5.45
C ILE A 15 -15.55 -3.40 4.61
N ASP A 16 -16.54 -2.62 5.06
CA ASP A 16 -16.91 -1.35 4.43
C ASP A 16 -15.92 -0.25 4.84
N ALA A 17 -14.66 -0.43 4.44
CA ALA A 17 -13.58 0.50 4.72
C ALA A 17 -12.62 0.56 3.53
N VAL A 18 -12.28 1.79 3.15
CA VAL A 18 -11.36 2.08 2.07
C VAL A 18 -10.28 3.02 2.58
N GLN A 19 -9.02 2.59 2.52
CA GLN A 19 -7.89 3.44 2.86
C GLN A 19 -7.43 4.19 1.62
N TYR A 20 -7.42 5.52 1.71
CA TYR A 20 -6.78 6.40 0.74
C TYR A 20 -5.53 6.99 1.38
N SER A 21 -4.36 6.70 0.83
CA SER A 21 -3.11 7.20 1.40
C SER A 21 -1.99 7.28 0.35
N CYS A 22 -0.84 7.74 0.81
CA CYS A 22 0.41 7.76 0.05
C CYS A 22 1.47 6.92 0.75
N PHE A 23 2.33 6.25 -0.02
CA PHE A 23 3.48 5.50 0.47
C PHE A 23 4.73 5.97 -0.26
N SER A 24 5.76 6.37 0.49
CA SER A 24 7.04 6.81 -0.06
C SER A 24 8.15 5.81 0.28
N TRP A 25 9.04 5.55 -0.67
CA TRP A 25 10.18 4.64 -0.47
C TRP A 25 11.42 5.10 -1.23
N GLN A 26 12.54 4.45 -0.92
CA GLN A 26 13.81 4.59 -1.60
C GLN A 26 14.21 3.25 -2.22
N GLN A 27 14.75 3.28 -3.43
CA GLN A 27 15.29 2.08 -4.08
C GLN A 27 16.50 2.41 -4.97
N ASN A 28 17.24 1.38 -5.35
CA ASN A 28 18.27 1.50 -6.36
C ASN A 28 17.64 1.39 -7.76
N GLY A 29 18.04 2.29 -8.66
CA GLY A 29 17.51 2.37 -10.01
C GLY A 29 16.27 3.26 -10.17
N ASP A 30 16.02 3.59 -11.42
CA ASP A 30 15.15 4.67 -11.86
C ASP A 30 13.71 4.19 -12.08
N THR A 31 13.55 2.88 -12.24
CA THR A 31 12.27 2.22 -12.53
C THR A 31 11.66 1.70 -11.23
N PRO A 32 10.51 2.22 -10.77
CA PRO A 32 9.90 1.83 -9.50
C PRO A 32 9.48 0.35 -9.51
N ASP A 33 9.88 -0.40 -8.49
CA ASP A 33 9.40 -1.78 -8.28
C ASP A 33 7.99 -1.76 -7.68
N THR A 34 7.00 -1.99 -8.53
CA THR A 34 5.59 -1.98 -8.11
C THR A 34 5.14 -3.28 -7.45
N SER A 35 5.87 -4.38 -7.59
CA SER A 35 5.48 -5.67 -7.01
C SER A 35 5.75 -5.66 -5.51
N THR A 36 7.01 -5.40 -5.15
CA THR A 36 7.43 -5.30 -3.74
C THR A 36 6.69 -4.18 -3.02
N THR A 37 6.50 -3.03 -3.69
CA THR A 37 5.76 -1.90 -3.11
C THR A 37 4.29 -2.24 -2.81
N ARG A 38 3.59 -2.95 -3.71
CA ARG A 38 2.21 -3.38 -3.43
C ARG A 38 2.12 -4.29 -2.21
N GLY A 39 3.06 -5.24 -2.07
CA GLY A 39 3.11 -6.14 -0.92
C GLY A 39 3.30 -5.40 0.41
N HIS A 40 4.22 -4.41 0.45
CA HIS A 40 4.40 -3.57 1.63
C HIS A 40 3.16 -2.74 1.98
N ILE A 41 2.49 -2.17 0.97
CA ILE A 41 1.25 -1.42 1.17
C ILE A 41 0.17 -2.35 1.74
N ALA A 42 -0.04 -3.52 1.14
CA ALA A 42 -1.04 -4.49 1.59
C ALA A 42 -0.82 -4.90 3.05
N HIS A 43 0.42 -5.23 3.41
CA HIS A 43 0.78 -5.61 4.77
C HIS A 43 0.49 -4.50 5.79
N ASN A 44 0.93 -3.27 5.52
CA ASN A 44 0.71 -2.15 6.43
C ASN A 44 -0.77 -1.77 6.54
N SER A 45 -1.50 -1.73 5.42
CA SER A 45 -2.93 -1.47 5.39
C SER A 45 -3.73 -2.51 6.19
N SER A 46 -3.32 -3.78 6.13
CA SER A 46 -3.96 -4.84 6.92
C SER A 46 -3.86 -4.61 8.42
N TYR A 47 -2.70 -4.14 8.90
CA TYR A 47 -2.50 -3.77 10.30
C TYR A 47 -3.39 -2.60 10.72
N ASP A 48 -3.55 -1.59 9.85
CA ASP A 48 -4.43 -0.46 10.14
C ASP A 48 -5.89 -0.90 10.23
N PHE A 49 -6.36 -1.73 9.30
CA PHE A 49 -7.70 -2.30 9.38
C PHE A 49 -7.88 -3.23 10.59
N PHE A 50 -6.86 -3.99 10.96
CA PHE A 50 -6.91 -4.90 12.11
C PHE A 50 -7.21 -4.10 13.38
N LYS A 51 -6.49 -2.99 13.56
CA LYS A 51 -6.68 -2.09 14.70
C LYS A 51 -8.05 -1.43 14.72
N MET A 52 -8.63 -1.16 13.55
CA MET A 52 -9.91 -0.45 13.44
C MET A 52 -11.14 -1.36 13.56
N PHE A 53 -11.07 -2.59 13.03
CA PHE A 53 -12.27 -3.42 12.82
C PHE A 53 -12.23 -4.80 13.47
N ASN A 54 -11.15 -5.58 13.34
CA ASN A 54 -11.11 -6.95 13.87
C ASN A 54 -9.68 -7.52 13.97
N ASN A 55 -9.45 -8.41 14.94
CA ASN A 55 -8.17 -9.05 15.20
C ASN A 55 -7.85 -10.27 14.28
N GLU A 56 -8.59 -10.50 13.20
CA GLU A 56 -8.42 -11.67 12.32
C GLU A 56 -8.30 -11.29 10.84
N ILE A 57 -7.78 -10.11 10.55
CA ILE A 57 -7.59 -9.63 9.18
C ILE A 57 -6.37 -10.29 8.54
N ASP A 58 -6.62 -11.03 7.48
CA ASP A 58 -5.62 -11.65 6.61
C ASP A 58 -5.01 -10.64 5.60
N PRO A 59 -3.72 -10.27 5.72
CA PRO A 59 -3.08 -9.31 4.83
C PRO A 59 -3.18 -9.66 3.34
N ASP A 60 -3.23 -10.94 2.99
CA ASP A 60 -3.25 -11.41 1.60
C ASP A 60 -4.59 -11.11 0.91
N LYS A 61 -5.63 -10.75 1.68
CA LYS A 61 -6.92 -10.33 1.14
C LYS A 61 -7.01 -8.84 0.83
N ILE A 62 -6.01 -8.04 1.22
CA ILE A 62 -6.01 -6.61 0.91
C ILE A 62 -5.83 -6.41 -0.59
N ILE A 63 -6.78 -5.71 -1.20
CA ILE A 63 -6.70 -5.31 -2.60
C ILE A 63 -6.06 -3.92 -2.65
N VAL A 64 -4.86 -3.83 -3.25
CA VAL A 64 -4.14 -2.57 -3.41
C VAL A 64 -4.18 -2.08 -4.86
N ILE A 65 -4.70 -0.87 -5.04
CA ILE A 65 -4.71 -0.16 -6.32
C ILE A 65 -3.76 1.03 -6.22
N ILE A 66 -2.59 0.93 -6.87
CA ILE A 66 -1.68 2.07 -7.04
C ILE A 66 -2.22 2.94 -8.18
N LYS A 67 -2.54 4.20 -7.86
CA LYS A 67 -3.11 5.16 -8.83
C LYS A 67 -2.04 5.91 -9.59
N LYS A 68 -1.00 6.37 -8.89
CA LYS A 68 0.09 7.16 -9.48
C LYS A 68 1.36 6.93 -8.70
N ILE A 69 2.49 6.85 -9.41
CA ILE A 69 3.83 6.85 -8.83
C ILE A 69 4.58 8.07 -9.38
N GLU A 70 5.25 8.80 -8.49
CA GLU A 70 6.07 9.96 -8.82
C GLU A 70 7.46 9.80 -8.26
N LYS A 71 8.47 10.17 -9.06
CA LYS A 71 9.86 10.28 -8.60
C LYS A 71 10.01 11.61 -7.85
N LEU A 72 10.44 11.56 -6.60
CA LEU A 72 10.71 12.73 -5.78
C LEU A 72 12.11 13.26 -6.10
N LYS A 73 12.22 14.58 -6.28
CA LYS A 73 13.48 15.28 -6.53
C LYS A 73 14.25 15.55 -5.25
#